data_AF-A0A8S0SYT0-F1
#
_entry.id   AF-A0A8S0SYT0-F1
#
_cell.length_a   1.000
_cell.length_b   1.000
_cell.length_c   1.000
_cell.angle_alpha   90.00
_cell.angle_beta   90.00
_cell.angle_gamma   90.00
#
_symmetry.space_group_name_H-M   'P 1'
#
loop_
_entity.id
_entity.type
_entity.pdbx_description
1 polymer ?
#
loop_
_entity_poly.entity_id
_entity_poly.type
_entity_poly.pdbx_seq_one_letter_code
_entity_poly.pdbx_strand_id
1 'polypeptide(L)'
;MVPSPSGSKLLIVRNSENDSPTHFEIWGPSEVKKDIPVPRSKHGSVYSDGWFEGISWNSDETLIAYVAEEPDQPKPTFTDLGYKKGGSTDKDCGSWKGQGDWEEDWGETYAGKRQPALFVINVDSGEVCAVEGVGRSLSVGQVVWAPSIENQHQHLVFVGWPSDARKLGIKYCYNRPCALYAVKAPSFESEAIQTRNAIEDMPIVNLTRSISSAFCPRFSPDGKFLIFLSAKGSVDSGAHSATDSLHRIDWPTSGKLGPSFEVVDVVPVVMCPEDGAFPGLHCSNILSRPWLSDGHTVVLSSIWGSSLRLVSVDVLSGNVSVISPNSSNFSWNVLALDGDNIIAVCSSPVDLPQIKYGYPIGKTAVDAKWDWLDVSSPTTKCPEKAMSLLASQEFNIMKIPVKDASENLTKGASKPFEAIYVSSKSKKGDALDPLIVILHGGPHAVSVTSFSKPLAFLSSLGYSLLIVNYRGSLGFGEEALQSLPGKVGSQDVSDVLTAVDHVINMGLADSSKIAVLGGSHGGFLTTHLIGQAPDKFAAAAARNPVCNLALMIGTTDIPDWCYFEAYGSEGKSRFTESPSVEHLAQFHSKSPISHISKVRFS
;
A
#
# COMPACT_ATOMS: atom_id res chain seq x y z
N MET A 1 16.46 6.36 -5.46
CA MET A 1 17.71 6.77 -4.77
C MET A 1 17.75 6.03 -3.45
N VAL A 2 18.88 5.43 -3.07
CA VAL A 2 18.98 4.61 -1.86
C VAL A 2 20.31 4.93 -1.13
N PRO A 3 20.27 5.58 0.04
CA PRO A 3 21.49 5.87 0.80
C PRO A 3 22.10 4.57 1.34
N SER A 4 23.44 4.53 1.40
CA SER A 4 24.14 3.41 2.01
C SER A 4 23.93 3.37 3.54
N PRO A 5 24.21 2.22 4.19
CA PRO A 5 24.11 2.08 5.64
C PRO A 5 24.83 3.19 6.43
N SER A 6 26.07 3.52 6.05
CA SER A 6 26.86 4.59 6.67
C SER A 6 26.41 6.01 6.29
N GLY A 7 25.58 6.15 5.25
CA GLY A 7 25.20 7.45 4.68
C GLY A 7 26.31 8.13 3.87
N SER A 8 27.47 7.50 3.71
CA SER A 8 28.61 8.07 2.97
C SER A 8 28.48 7.95 1.44
N LYS A 9 27.66 7.00 0.97
CA LYS A 9 27.37 6.77 -0.45
C LYS A 9 25.86 6.87 -0.71
N LEU A 10 25.52 7.17 -1.95
CA LEU A 10 24.15 7.22 -2.43
C LEU A 10 24.03 6.46 -3.75
N LEU A 11 23.14 5.48 -3.79
CA LEU A 11 22.79 4.78 -5.02
C LEU A 11 21.71 5.54 -5.79
N ILE A 12 21.94 5.77 -7.08
CA ILE A 12 20.92 6.21 -8.02
C ILE A 12 20.78 5.15 -9.10
N VAL A 13 19.56 4.62 -9.27
CA VAL A 13 19.23 3.68 -10.34
C VAL A 13 18.47 4.44 -11.42
N ARG A 14 18.91 4.30 -12.67
CA ARG A 14 18.24 4.86 -13.84
C ARG A 14 17.84 3.74 -14.79
N ASN A 15 16.55 3.41 -14.79
CA ASN A 15 15.98 2.56 -15.82
C ASN A 15 15.96 3.32 -17.15
N SER A 16 16.29 2.61 -18.22
CA SER A 16 16.19 3.11 -19.59
C SER A 16 14.81 2.83 -20.19
N GLU A 17 14.27 3.77 -20.95
CA GLU A 17 12.99 3.59 -21.66
C GLU A 17 13.11 2.69 -22.91
N ASN A 18 14.31 2.60 -23.50
CA ASN A 18 14.62 1.81 -24.71
C ASN A 18 15.57 0.64 -24.40
N ASP A 19 16.10 -0.01 -25.44
CA ASP A 19 17.08 -1.13 -25.34
C ASP A 19 18.45 -0.76 -24.71
N SER A 20 18.57 0.45 -24.18
CA SER A 20 19.75 0.88 -23.43
C SER A 20 19.89 0.13 -22.10
N PRO A 21 21.10 0.02 -21.53
CA PRO A 21 21.31 -0.57 -20.22
C PRO A 21 20.66 0.24 -19.09
N THR A 22 20.35 -0.44 -17.99
CA THR A 22 20.01 0.22 -16.71
C THR A 22 21.30 0.65 -16.02
N HIS A 23 21.36 1.88 -15.53
CA HIS A 23 22.56 2.42 -14.89
C HIS A 23 22.43 2.42 -13.36
N PHE A 24 23.46 1.91 -12.69
CA PHE A 24 23.64 1.99 -11.24
C PHE A 24 24.79 2.97 -10.94
N GLU A 25 24.42 4.19 -10.56
CA GLU A 25 25.37 5.24 -10.19
C GLU A 25 25.61 5.22 -8.66
N ILE A 26 26.87 5.05 -8.27
CA ILE A 26 27.32 5.18 -6.89
C ILE A 26 27.88 6.59 -6.71
N TRP A 27 27.16 7.42 -5.96
CA TRP A 27 27.57 8.78 -5.64
C TRP A 27 28.29 8.82 -4.30
N GLY A 28 29.40 9.55 -4.25
CA GLY A 28 29.97 10.05 -3.00
C GLY A 28 29.39 11.41 -2.64
N PRO A 29 30.01 12.14 -1.69
CA PRO A 29 29.48 13.43 -1.21
C PRO A 29 29.27 14.51 -2.28
N SER A 30 30.08 14.52 -3.34
CA SER A 30 30.06 15.60 -4.34
C SER A 30 30.18 15.13 -5.80
N GLU A 31 30.36 13.85 -6.06
CA GLU A 31 30.59 13.32 -7.41
C GLU A 31 30.15 11.85 -7.54
N VAL A 32 29.90 11.43 -8.78
CA VAL A 32 29.74 10.01 -9.12
C VAL A 32 31.08 9.31 -8.94
N LYS A 33 31.15 8.35 -8.01
CA LYS A 33 32.33 7.50 -7.80
C LYS A 33 32.38 6.34 -8.79
N LYS A 34 31.23 5.83 -9.19
CA LYS A 34 31.14 4.73 -10.16
C LYS A 34 29.80 4.74 -10.89
N ASP A 35 29.82 4.37 -12.16
CA ASP A 35 28.63 4.08 -12.96
C ASP A 35 28.75 2.65 -13.48
N ILE A 36 27.74 1.82 -13.23
CA ILE A 36 27.71 0.42 -13.63
C ILE A 36 26.54 0.20 -14.59
N PRO A 37 26.79 0.14 -15.91
CA PRO A 37 25.76 -0.14 -16.90
C PRO A 37 25.43 -1.64 -16.92
N VAL A 38 24.17 -2.00 -16.73
CA VAL A 38 23.69 -3.39 -16.75
C VAL A 38 22.83 -3.61 -17.99
N PRO A 39 23.25 -4.48 -18.93
CA PRO A 39 22.52 -4.68 -20.19
C PRO A 39 21.21 -5.45 -19.97
N ARG A 40 20.21 -5.23 -20.84
CA ARG A 40 18.91 -5.92 -20.79
C ARG A 40 18.99 -7.44 -20.89
N SER A 41 20.07 -7.97 -21.46
CA SER A 41 20.35 -9.41 -21.50
C SER A 41 20.60 -10.01 -20.12
N LYS A 42 20.92 -9.20 -19.11
CA LYS A 42 21.11 -9.63 -17.71
C LYS A 42 19.82 -9.55 -16.90
N HIS A 43 19.04 -8.47 -17.07
CA HIS A 43 17.69 -8.30 -16.54
C HIS A 43 17.00 -7.12 -17.22
N GLY A 44 15.67 -7.06 -17.16
CA GLY A 44 14.87 -5.91 -17.59
C GLY A 44 14.91 -4.75 -16.59
N SER A 45 13.83 -3.99 -16.50
CA SER A 45 13.74 -2.82 -15.60
C SER A 45 13.89 -3.22 -14.13
N VAL A 46 14.67 -2.44 -13.38
CA VAL A 46 14.76 -2.56 -11.92
C VAL A 46 13.48 -2.04 -11.29
N TYR A 47 12.92 -2.77 -10.33
CA TYR A 47 11.70 -2.37 -9.66
C TYR A 47 11.99 -1.49 -8.45
N SER A 48 11.45 -0.28 -8.49
CA SER A 48 11.68 0.76 -7.48
C SER A 48 10.40 1.30 -6.86
N ASP A 49 9.26 0.63 -7.06
CA ASP A 49 7.95 1.10 -6.62
C ASP A 49 7.01 -0.01 -6.10
N GLY A 50 6.58 0.15 -4.85
CA GLY A 50 5.53 -0.61 -4.17
C GLY A 50 5.91 -2.08 -3.88
N TRP A 51 5.10 -3.06 -4.27
CA TRP A 51 5.25 -4.45 -3.81
C TRP A 51 6.51 -5.17 -4.29
N PHE A 52 6.98 -4.86 -5.49
CA PHE A 52 8.22 -5.44 -6.03
C PHE A 52 9.44 -4.53 -5.81
N GLU A 53 9.27 -3.40 -5.11
CA GLU A 53 10.41 -2.57 -4.75
C GLU A 53 11.36 -3.35 -3.86
N GLY A 54 12.65 -3.30 -4.18
CA GLY A 54 13.65 -3.99 -3.38
C GLY A 54 15.03 -3.59 -3.86
N ILE A 55 15.71 -2.78 -3.05
CA ILE A 55 17.11 -2.43 -3.22
C ILE A 55 17.71 -2.32 -1.82
N SER A 56 18.74 -3.09 -1.55
CA SER A 56 19.36 -3.16 -0.23
C SER A 56 20.88 -3.31 -0.33
N TRP A 57 21.59 -2.48 0.42
CA TRP A 57 23.03 -2.58 0.60
C TRP A 57 23.36 -3.62 1.67
N ASN A 58 24.42 -4.40 1.49
CA ASN A 58 24.98 -5.18 2.60
C ASN A 58 25.66 -4.27 3.63
N SER A 59 25.96 -4.81 4.82
CA SER A 59 26.58 -4.08 5.94
C SER A 59 27.90 -3.41 5.56
N ASP A 60 28.69 -4.06 4.71
CA ASP A 60 30.03 -3.64 4.33
C ASP A 60 30.03 -2.67 3.14
N GLU A 61 28.85 -2.39 2.58
CA GLU A 61 28.63 -1.53 1.42
C GLU A 61 29.41 -1.92 0.15
N THR A 62 29.64 -3.22 -0.01
CA THR A 62 30.34 -3.84 -1.14
C THR A 62 29.39 -4.51 -2.12
N LEU A 63 28.19 -4.89 -1.67
CA LEU A 63 27.18 -5.58 -2.46
C LEU A 63 25.83 -4.86 -2.35
N ILE A 64 25.08 -4.87 -3.46
CA ILE A 64 23.70 -4.37 -3.49
C ILE A 64 22.82 -5.48 -4.03
N ALA A 65 21.82 -5.89 -3.26
CA ALA A 65 20.77 -6.79 -3.69
C ALA A 65 19.60 -5.97 -4.22
N TYR A 66 18.97 -6.41 -5.31
CA TYR A 66 17.84 -5.71 -5.89
C TYR A 66 16.90 -6.64 -6.65
N VAL A 67 15.69 -6.13 -6.92
CA VAL A 67 14.66 -6.81 -7.70
C VAL A 67 14.57 -6.17 -9.09
N ALA A 68 14.58 -6.99 -10.13
CA ALA A 68 14.37 -6.54 -11.51
C ALA A 68 13.52 -7.54 -12.29
N GLU A 69 12.94 -7.09 -13.39
CA GLU A 69 12.26 -7.98 -14.34
C GLU A 69 13.26 -9.01 -14.90
N GLU A 70 12.87 -10.29 -14.94
CA GLU A 70 13.66 -11.34 -15.56
C GLU A 70 13.94 -11.00 -17.05
N PRO A 71 15.12 -11.37 -17.61
CA PRO A 71 15.39 -11.16 -19.03
C PRO A 71 14.28 -11.66 -19.95
N ASP A 72 13.96 -10.86 -20.97
CA ASP A 72 13.00 -11.23 -21.99
C ASP A 72 13.33 -12.61 -22.54
N GLN A 73 12.33 -13.50 -22.49
CA GLN A 73 12.46 -14.79 -23.13
C GLN A 73 12.49 -14.58 -24.66
N PRO A 74 13.22 -15.42 -25.42
CA PRO A 74 13.22 -15.33 -26.87
C PRO A 74 11.79 -15.42 -27.39
N LYS A 75 11.27 -14.29 -27.88
CA LYS A 75 9.96 -14.25 -28.51
C LYS A 75 10.05 -14.97 -29.85
N PRO A 76 9.00 -15.69 -30.24
CA PRO A 76 8.94 -16.24 -31.58
C PRO A 76 9.05 -15.14 -32.62
N THR A 77 9.91 -15.33 -33.61
CA THR A 77 9.94 -14.46 -34.78
C THR A 77 9.10 -15.12 -35.86
N PHE A 78 8.06 -14.41 -36.32
CA PHE A 78 7.21 -14.88 -37.41
C PHE A 78 7.78 -14.37 -38.74
N THR A 79 7.89 -15.28 -39.71
CA THR A 79 8.25 -14.96 -41.09
C THR A 79 7.16 -15.48 -42.02
N ASP A 80 7.23 -15.17 -43.32
CA ASP A 80 6.32 -15.69 -44.34
C ASP A 80 6.29 -17.24 -44.44
N LEU A 81 7.20 -17.92 -43.72
CA LEU A 81 7.34 -19.37 -43.62
C LEU A 81 6.81 -19.97 -42.29
N GLY A 82 6.20 -19.17 -41.41
CA GLY A 82 5.67 -19.59 -40.10
C GLY A 82 6.55 -19.19 -38.90
N TYR A 83 6.32 -19.88 -37.77
CA TYR A 83 6.98 -19.65 -36.47
C TYR A 83 8.43 -20.13 -36.44
N LYS A 84 9.36 -19.31 -35.94
CA LYS A 84 10.68 -19.74 -35.44
C LYS A 84 10.88 -19.32 -33.99
N LYS A 85 11.11 -20.28 -33.08
CA LYS A 85 11.71 -20.00 -31.76
C LYS A 85 13.22 -19.89 -31.96
N GLY A 86 13.88 -18.98 -31.25
CA GLY A 86 15.35 -18.99 -31.21
C GLY A 86 15.86 -20.37 -30.78
N GLY A 87 16.52 -21.10 -31.69
CA GLY A 87 17.05 -22.45 -31.46
C GLY A 87 16.22 -23.64 -31.95
N SER A 88 15.08 -23.47 -32.64
CA SER A 88 14.29 -24.60 -33.16
C SER A 88 14.77 -25.10 -34.54
N THR A 89 14.62 -26.41 -34.80
CA THR A 89 14.86 -26.99 -36.13
C THR A 89 13.66 -26.75 -37.06
N ASP A 90 13.85 -26.80 -38.39
CA ASP A 90 12.83 -26.55 -39.43
C ASP A 90 11.61 -27.53 -39.40
N LYS A 91 11.47 -28.39 -38.39
CA LYS A 91 10.33 -29.31 -38.22
C LYS A 91 9.21 -28.75 -37.32
N ASP A 92 9.40 -27.61 -36.67
CA ASP A 92 8.43 -27.04 -35.71
C ASP A 92 7.51 -25.94 -36.32
N CYS A 93 7.67 -25.61 -37.61
CA CYS A 93 7.02 -24.49 -38.29
C CYS A 93 5.53 -24.72 -38.69
N GLY A 94 4.88 -25.79 -38.20
CA GLY A 94 3.52 -26.17 -38.57
C GLY A 94 2.43 -25.93 -37.52
N SER A 95 2.72 -25.35 -36.35
CA SER A 95 1.72 -25.15 -35.28
C SER A 95 1.40 -23.66 -35.05
N TRP A 96 0.11 -23.31 -34.96
CA TRP A 96 -0.41 -21.97 -34.64
C TRP A 96 -0.13 -21.50 -33.19
N LYS A 97 0.81 -22.11 -32.46
CA LYS A 97 1.19 -21.63 -31.13
C LYS A 97 1.95 -20.32 -31.25
N GLY A 98 1.49 -19.26 -30.58
CA GLY A 98 2.25 -18.01 -30.45
C GLY A 98 1.64 -16.76 -31.08
N GLN A 99 0.48 -16.82 -31.75
CA GLN A 99 -0.23 -15.60 -32.15
C GLN A 99 -1.31 -15.30 -31.10
N GLY A 100 -1.08 -14.28 -30.27
CA GLY A 100 -1.98 -13.94 -29.17
C GLY A 100 -1.68 -14.63 -27.84
N ASP A 101 -0.45 -15.14 -27.63
CA ASP A 101 -0.01 -15.59 -26.32
C ASP A 101 -0.03 -14.39 -25.37
N TRP A 102 -1.02 -14.37 -24.47
CA TRP A 102 -1.11 -13.41 -23.39
C TRP A 102 0.02 -13.68 -22.41
N GLU A 103 0.94 -12.72 -22.26
CA GLU A 103 1.93 -12.75 -21.17
C GLU A 103 1.26 -12.19 -19.92
N GLU A 104 1.17 -13.04 -18.91
CA GLU A 104 0.59 -12.68 -17.63
C GLU A 104 1.42 -11.62 -16.90
N ASP A 105 0.76 -10.56 -16.42
CA ASP A 105 1.35 -9.52 -15.58
C ASP A 105 0.54 -9.30 -14.29
N TRP A 106 1.08 -8.47 -13.40
CA TRP A 106 0.48 -8.19 -12.09
C TRP A 106 -0.62 -7.12 -12.12
N GLY A 107 -1.10 -6.66 -13.28
CA GLY A 107 -2.23 -5.74 -13.41
C GLY A 107 -2.09 -4.41 -12.65
N GLU A 108 -3.20 -3.72 -12.45
CA GLU A 108 -3.36 -2.39 -11.84
C GLU A 108 -2.39 -1.36 -12.43
N THR A 109 -1.39 -0.91 -11.66
CA THR A 109 -0.33 -0.02 -12.18
C THR A 109 0.99 -0.77 -12.39
N TYR A 110 0.95 -2.10 -12.39
CA TYR A 110 2.05 -3.04 -12.64
C TYR A 110 1.88 -3.77 -13.96
N ALA A 111 1.13 -3.19 -14.90
CA ALA A 111 1.12 -3.63 -16.28
C ALA A 111 2.56 -3.73 -16.82
N GLY A 112 2.88 -4.86 -17.45
CA GLY A 112 4.22 -5.18 -17.93
C GLY A 112 5.21 -5.69 -16.87
N LYS A 113 4.86 -5.71 -15.58
CA LYS A 113 5.63 -6.44 -14.56
C LYS A 113 5.21 -7.91 -14.59
N ARG A 114 6.05 -8.78 -15.15
CA ARG A 114 5.69 -10.19 -15.37
C ARG A 114 6.38 -11.07 -14.37
N GLN A 115 7.72 -11.11 -14.40
CA GLN A 115 8.50 -12.00 -13.54
C GLN A 115 9.59 -11.23 -12.79
N PRO A 116 9.27 -10.64 -11.63
CA PRO A 116 10.26 -10.09 -10.72
C PRO A 116 11.24 -11.18 -10.25
N ALA A 117 12.54 -10.93 -10.38
CA ALA A 117 13.64 -11.82 -9.99
C ALA A 117 14.71 -11.08 -9.17
N LEU A 118 15.51 -11.83 -8.41
CA LEU A 118 16.54 -11.30 -7.52
C LEU A 118 17.91 -11.26 -8.19
N PHE A 119 18.62 -10.16 -8.00
CA PHE A 119 19.97 -9.94 -8.49
C PHE A 119 20.84 -9.33 -7.39
N VAL A 120 22.14 -9.59 -7.47
CA VAL A 120 23.16 -8.93 -6.66
C VAL A 120 24.22 -8.33 -7.56
N ILE A 121 24.59 -7.09 -7.28
CA ILE A 121 25.69 -6.38 -7.94
C ILE A 121 26.83 -6.17 -6.95
N ASN A 122 28.05 -6.49 -7.39
CA ASN A 122 29.26 -6.15 -6.67
C ASN A 122 29.68 -4.72 -7.04
N VAL A 123 29.75 -3.86 -6.03
CA VAL A 123 30.01 -2.43 -6.21
C VAL A 123 31.42 -2.18 -6.73
N ASP A 124 32.41 -2.99 -6.35
CA ASP A 124 33.82 -2.81 -6.71
C ASP A 124 34.16 -3.38 -8.07
N SER A 125 33.66 -4.57 -8.42
CA SER A 125 33.89 -5.19 -9.74
C SER A 125 32.89 -4.71 -10.79
N GLY A 126 31.67 -4.34 -10.40
CA GLY A 126 30.55 -4.07 -11.30
C GLY A 126 29.88 -5.33 -11.84
N GLU A 127 30.25 -6.51 -11.34
CA GLU A 127 29.67 -7.78 -11.75
C GLU A 127 28.24 -7.94 -11.21
N VAL A 128 27.34 -8.45 -12.05
CA VAL A 128 25.93 -8.70 -11.73
C VAL A 128 25.60 -10.17 -11.88
N CYS A 129 25.06 -10.75 -10.81
CA CYS A 129 24.66 -12.15 -10.74
C CYS A 129 23.17 -12.26 -10.37
N ALA A 130 22.44 -13.11 -11.07
CA ALA A 130 21.13 -13.56 -10.62
C ALA A 130 21.28 -14.46 -9.38
N VAL A 131 20.33 -14.40 -8.45
CA VAL A 131 20.35 -15.28 -7.27
C VAL A 131 19.81 -16.65 -7.65
N GLU A 132 20.64 -17.68 -7.50
CA GLU A 132 20.27 -19.07 -7.78
C GLU A 132 19.36 -19.66 -6.69
N GLY A 133 18.61 -20.72 -7.02
CA GLY A 133 17.73 -21.43 -6.08
C GLY A 133 16.32 -20.84 -5.93
N VAL A 134 16.03 -19.68 -6.52
CA VAL A 134 14.68 -19.10 -6.57
C VAL A 134 13.99 -19.49 -7.88
N GLY A 135 13.02 -20.40 -7.80
CA GLY A 135 12.27 -20.87 -8.96
C GLY A 135 11.30 -19.82 -9.54
N ARG A 136 10.99 -19.92 -10.84
CA ARG A 136 10.03 -19.02 -11.53
C ARG A 136 8.58 -19.12 -11.03
N SER A 137 8.24 -20.15 -10.26
CA SER A 137 6.95 -20.22 -9.57
C SER A 137 6.83 -19.19 -8.44
N LEU A 138 7.88 -18.43 -8.14
CA LEU A 138 7.89 -17.39 -7.12
C LEU A 138 8.23 -16.03 -7.76
N SER A 139 7.30 -15.08 -7.69
CA SER A 139 7.63 -13.67 -7.95
C SER A 139 8.21 -13.06 -6.68
N VAL A 140 9.26 -12.24 -6.80
CA VAL A 140 10.01 -11.72 -5.64
C VAL A 140 9.88 -10.21 -5.46
N GLY A 141 10.06 -9.74 -4.23
CA GLY A 141 10.04 -8.31 -3.89
C GLY A 141 10.69 -8.04 -2.54
N GLN A 142 10.91 -6.77 -2.22
CA GLN A 142 11.26 -6.28 -0.88
C GLN A 142 12.45 -7.00 -0.23
N VAL A 143 13.53 -7.16 -1.00
CA VAL A 143 14.76 -7.81 -0.55
C VAL A 143 15.52 -6.96 0.47
N VAL A 144 16.04 -7.61 1.51
CA VAL A 144 16.94 -7.06 2.52
C VAL A 144 18.08 -8.05 2.80
N TRP A 145 19.24 -7.53 3.19
CA TRP A 145 20.35 -8.38 3.67
C TRP A 145 20.09 -8.87 5.09
N ALA A 146 20.35 -10.15 5.34
CA ALA A 146 20.43 -10.68 6.68
C ALA A 146 21.72 -10.18 7.38
N PRO A 147 21.73 -10.09 8.72
CA PRO A 147 22.91 -9.72 9.50
C PRO A 147 24.13 -10.58 9.12
N SER A 148 25.26 -9.92 8.86
CA SER A 148 26.52 -10.59 8.52
C SER A 148 27.12 -11.26 9.75
N ILE A 149 27.58 -12.49 9.60
CA ILE A 149 28.36 -13.20 10.63
C ILE A 149 29.73 -13.50 10.06
N GLU A 150 30.76 -13.19 10.84
CA GLU A 150 32.15 -13.37 10.44
C GLU A 150 32.39 -14.83 10.01
N ASN A 151 33.06 -15.01 8.87
CA ASN A 151 33.37 -16.32 8.27
C ASN A 151 32.15 -17.17 7.87
N GLN A 152 30.97 -16.56 7.67
CA GLN A 152 29.79 -17.23 7.13
C GLN A 152 29.29 -16.59 5.83
N HIS A 153 28.54 -17.39 5.06
CA HIS A 153 27.88 -16.89 3.87
C HIS A 153 26.76 -15.90 4.23
N GLN A 154 26.71 -14.79 3.50
CA GLN A 154 25.63 -13.81 3.62
C GLN A 154 24.33 -14.38 3.02
N HIS A 155 23.20 -14.01 3.62
CA HIS A 155 21.87 -14.43 3.17
C HIS A 155 21.04 -13.20 2.82
N LEU A 156 20.12 -13.38 1.88
CA LEU A 156 19.09 -12.43 1.53
C LEU A 156 17.76 -12.90 2.11
N VAL A 157 17.00 -11.97 2.68
CA VAL A 157 15.59 -12.17 3.04
C VAL A 157 14.73 -11.35 2.09
N PHE A 158 13.67 -11.95 1.55
CA PHE A 158 12.81 -11.30 0.57
C PHE A 158 11.38 -11.80 0.69
N VAL A 159 10.45 -11.06 0.09
CA VAL A 159 9.04 -11.45 -0.02
C VAL A 159 8.84 -12.23 -1.31
N GLY A 160 8.15 -13.36 -1.21
CA GLY A 160 7.80 -14.20 -2.35
C GLY A 160 6.29 -14.39 -2.49
N TRP A 161 5.80 -14.25 -3.72
CA TRP A 161 4.42 -14.54 -4.13
C TRP A 161 4.38 -15.79 -5.01
N PRO A 162 3.78 -16.89 -4.53
CA PRO A 162 3.58 -18.09 -5.34
C PRO A 162 2.73 -17.77 -6.58
N SER A 163 3.12 -18.31 -7.72
CA SER A 163 2.54 -18.07 -9.05
C SER A 163 1.79 -19.30 -9.58
N ASP A 164 1.27 -20.15 -8.68
CA ASP A 164 0.58 -21.40 -9.05
C ASP A 164 -0.83 -21.17 -9.64
N ALA A 165 -1.29 -19.91 -9.65
CA ALA A 165 -2.57 -19.46 -10.17
C ALA A 165 -2.39 -18.14 -10.95
N ARG A 166 -3.46 -17.68 -11.62
CA ARG A 166 -3.49 -16.41 -12.34
C ARG A 166 -2.98 -15.26 -11.46
N LYS A 167 -2.05 -14.45 -11.98
CA LYS A 167 -1.60 -13.19 -11.35
C LYS A 167 -2.74 -12.18 -11.42
N LEU A 168 -3.14 -11.69 -10.25
CA LEU A 168 -4.15 -10.67 -10.09
C LEU A 168 -3.48 -9.38 -9.60
N GLY A 169 -4.13 -8.24 -9.84
CA GLY A 169 -3.75 -6.94 -9.27
C GLY A 169 -3.35 -7.06 -7.79
N ILE A 170 -2.19 -6.52 -7.43
CA ILE A 170 -1.67 -6.55 -6.04
C ILE A 170 -1.44 -5.16 -5.43
N LYS A 171 -1.34 -4.09 -6.22
CA LYS A 171 -1.01 -2.76 -5.73
C LYS A 171 -1.99 -2.23 -4.70
N TYR A 172 -3.28 -2.17 -5.02
CA TYR A 172 -4.32 -1.73 -4.09
C TYR A 172 -5.12 -2.92 -3.54
N CYS A 173 -4.91 -4.11 -4.10
CA CYS A 173 -5.62 -5.34 -3.80
C CYS A 173 -4.64 -6.42 -3.33
N TYR A 174 -3.96 -6.17 -2.21
CA TYR A 174 -2.89 -7.03 -1.70
C TYR A 174 -3.36 -8.17 -0.80
N ASN A 175 -4.60 -8.65 -1.00
CA ASN A 175 -5.12 -9.91 -0.48
C ASN A 175 -4.51 -11.12 -1.22
N ARG A 176 -3.19 -11.09 -1.44
CA ARG A 176 -2.41 -12.13 -2.10
C ARG A 176 -1.54 -12.85 -1.07
N PRO A 177 -1.61 -14.18 -0.97
CA PRO A 177 -0.71 -14.94 -0.13
C PRO A 177 0.75 -14.63 -0.45
N CYS A 178 1.55 -14.37 0.58
CA CYS A 178 2.97 -14.11 0.46
C CYS A 178 3.70 -14.56 1.71
N ALA A 179 4.99 -14.86 1.57
CA ALA A 179 5.83 -15.29 2.68
C ALA A 179 7.21 -14.66 2.58
N LEU A 180 7.91 -14.62 3.72
CA LEU A 180 9.32 -14.31 3.74
C LEU A 180 10.14 -15.55 3.44
N TYR A 181 11.11 -15.40 2.55
CA TYR A 181 12.06 -16.44 2.19
C TYR A 181 13.48 -15.97 2.48
N ALA A 182 14.33 -16.90 2.88
CA ALA A 182 15.76 -16.71 2.97
C ALA A 182 16.48 -17.54 1.91
N VAL A 183 17.49 -16.96 1.27
CA VAL A 183 18.36 -17.62 0.29
C VAL A 183 19.80 -17.15 0.47
N LYS A 184 20.76 -18.00 0.14
CA LYS A 184 22.18 -17.63 0.17
C LYS A 184 22.50 -16.63 -0.95
N ALA A 185 23.26 -15.59 -0.62
CA ALA A 185 23.70 -14.61 -1.61
C ALA A 185 24.81 -15.19 -2.53
N PRO A 186 24.89 -14.76 -3.80
CA PRO A 186 25.96 -15.16 -4.71
C PRO A 186 27.36 -14.80 -4.17
N SER A 187 28.33 -15.69 -4.38
CA SER A 187 29.75 -15.44 -4.07
C SER A 187 30.49 -14.94 -5.31
N PHE A 188 31.19 -13.81 -5.19
CA PHE A 188 31.99 -13.20 -6.27
C PHE A 188 33.48 -13.63 -6.24
N GLU A 189 33.77 -14.86 -5.81
CA GLU A 189 35.14 -15.40 -5.77
C GLU A 189 35.58 -15.96 -7.14
N SER A 190 36.88 -15.84 -7.44
CA SER A 190 37.50 -16.26 -8.71
C SER A 190 37.23 -17.73 -9.07
N GLU A 191 36.97 -17.99 -10.36
CA GLU A 191 36.58 -19.29 -10.97
C GLU A 191 37.45 -20.49 -10.56
N ALA A 192 38.66 -20.28 -10.03
CA ALA A 192 39.59 -21.34 -9.64
C ALA A 192 39.12 -22.21 -8.45
N ILE A 193 38.12 -21.79 -7.67
CA ILE A 193 37.60 -22.54 -6.50
C ILE A 193 36.23 -23.20 -6.78
N GLN A 194 35.54 -22.80 -7.85
CA GLN A 194 34.18 -23.26 -8.15
C GLN A 194 34.07 -24.76 -8.50
N THR A 195 35.17 -25.42 -8.89
CA THR A 195 35.16 -26.84 -9.28
C THR A 195 35.14 -27.84 -8.11
N ARG A 196 35.11 -27.40 -6.84
CA ARG A 196 35.06 -28.34 -5.68
C ARG A 196 33.77 -28.32 -4.85
N ASN A 197 32.87 -27.34 -5.04
CA ASN A 197 31.63 -27.22 -4.26
C ASN A 197 30.37 -27.30 -5.15
N ALA A 198 30.42 -28.08 -6.23
CA ALA A 198 29.22 -28.42 -6.98
C ALA A 198 28.41 -29.46 -6.19
N ILE A 199 27.15 -29.11 -5.90
CA ILE A 199 26.09 -29.95 -5.32
C ILE A 199 26.16 -30.12 -3.80
N GLU A 200 26.06 -29.01 -3.05
CA GLU A 200 25.22 -29.04 -1.84
C GLU A 200 23.92 -28.33 -2.22
N ASP A 201 22.78 -29.03 -2.08
CA ASP A 201 21.45 -28.48 -2.26
C ASP A 201 21.36 -27.17 -1.45
N MET A 202 21.07 -26.06 -2.12
CA MET A 202 20.91 -24.74 -1.50
C MET A 202 19.42 -24.39 -1.41
N PRO A 203 18.65 -24.98 -0.47
CA PRO A 203 17.22 -24.76 -0.42
C PRO A 203 16.94 -23.33 0.03
N ILE A 204 16.15 -22.62 -0.77
CA ILE A 204 15.33 -21.50 -0.31
C ILE A 204 14.54 -21.93 0.94
N VAL A 205 14.60 -21.14 2.01
CA VAL A 205 13.90 -21.42 3.28
C VAL A 205 12.73 -20.48 3.42
N ASN A 206 11.49 -21.00 3.43
CA ASN A 206 10.31 -20.23 3.83
C ASN A 206 10.34 -20.00 5.36
N LEU A 207 10.52 -18.75 5.77
CA LEU A 207 10.65 -18.32 7.16
C LEU A 207 9.30 -18.21 7.89
N THR A 208 8.21 -18.02 7.16
CA THR A 208 6.90 -17.65 7.71
C THR A 208 5.81 -18.66 7.33
N ARG A 209 6.13 -19.96 7.36
CA ARG A 209 5.19 -21.04 6.96
C ARG A 209 3.90 -21.10 7.79
N SER A 210 3.91 -20.56 9.00
CA SER A 210 2.78 -20.59 9.94
C SER A 210 1.73 -19.49 9.68
N ILE A 211 2.01 -18.54 8.78
CA ILE A 211 1.12 -17.40 8.50
C ILE A 211 0.93 -17.22 6.98
N SER A 212 -0.26 -16.79 6.58
CA SER A 212 -0.67 -16.70 5.17
C SER A 212 -0.12 -15.47 4.42
N SER A 213 0.43 -14.50 5.15
CA SER A 213 0.98 -13.25 4.61
C SER A 213 2.15 -12.78 5.45
N ALA A 214 3.25 -12.39 4.82
CA ALA A 214 4.37 -11.73 5.46
C ALA A 214 5.13 -10.84 4.46
N PHE A 215 5.27 -9.55 4.76
CA PHE A 215 5.90 -8.55 3.90
C PHE A 215 6.56 -7.42 4.69
N CYS A 216 7.30 -6.55 4.01
CA CYS A 216 8.10 -5.45 4.56
C CYS A 216 9.11 -5.91 5.62
N PRO A 217 10.01 -6.86 5.31
CA PRO A 217 10.99 -7.35 6.27
C PRO A 217 11.95 -6.23 6.71
N ARG A 218 12.16 -6.07 8.03
CA ARG A 218 13.15 -5.13 8.61
C ARG A 218 13.93 -5.81 9.73
N PHE A 219 15.25 -5.83 9.62
CA PHE A 219 16.12 -6.29 10.69
C PHE A 219 16.32 -5.20 11.74
N SER A 220 16.39 -5.59 13.02
CA SER A 220 16.86 -4.73 14.09
C SER A 220 18.32 -4.33 13.87
N PRO A 221 18.77 -3.16 14.36
CA PRO A 221 20.15 -2.70 14.17
C PRO A 221 21.20 -3.67 14.69
N ASP A 222 20.87 -4.44 15.73
CA ASP A 222 21.75 -5.47 16.33
C ASP A 222 21.61 -6.85 15.66
N GLY A 223 20.75 -6.98 14.66
CA GLY A 223 20.53 -8.21 13.90
C GLY A 223 19.82 -9.34 14.65
N LYS A 224 19.26 -9.08 15.84
CA LYS A 224 18.57 -10.11 16.65
C LYS A 224 17.13 -10.34 16.24
N PHE A 225 16.46 -9.35 15.67
CA PHE A 225 15.04 -9.44 15.31
C PHE A 225 14.84 -9.18 13.84
N LEU A 226 13.97 -9.97 13.22
CA LEU A 226 13.38 -9.67 11.91
C LEU A 226 11.90 -9.38 12.12
N ILE A 227 11.48 -8.14 11.91
CA ILE A 227 10.06 -7.76 11.95
C ILE A 227 9.46 -7.73 10.54
N PHE A 228 8.15 -7.91 10.47
CA PHE A 228 7.39 -7.83 9.23
C PHE A 228 5.90 -7.57 9.49
N LEU A 229 5.23 -6.99 8.49
CA LEU A 229 3.78 -6.85 8.47
C LEU A 229 3.12 -8.10 7.89
N SER A 230 1.90 -8.36 8.32
CA SER A 230 1.06 -9.41 7.77
C SER A 230 -0.33 -8.88 7.47
N ALA A 231 -0.74 -9.07 6.21
CA ALA A 231 -2.08 -8.81 5.71
C ALA A 231 -2.93 -10.08 5.80
N LYS A 232 -2.70 -10.94 6.80
CA LYS A 232 -3.44 -12.20 6.97
C LYS A 232 -4.95 -11.99 7.00
N GLY A 233 -5.43 -10.90 7.60
CA GLY A 233 -6.86 -10.55 7.58
C GLY A 233 -7.40 -10.42 6.16
N SER A 234 -6.63 -9.79 5.27
CA SER A 234 -6.96 -9.62 3.86
C SER A 234 -6.91 -10.95 3.11
N VAL A 235 -5.80 -11.68 3.27
CA VAL A 235 -5.58 -12.97 2.58
C VAL A 235 -6.61 -14.02 3.01
N ASP A 236 -6.92 -14.10 4.29
CA ASP A 236 -7.78 -15.16 4.84
C ASP A 236 -9.25 -14.88 4.53
N SER A 237 -9.71 -13.64 4.74
CA SER A 237 -11.11 -13.24 4.49
C SER A 237 -11.43 -12.98 3.02
N GLY A 238 -10.46 -12.52 2.24
CA GLY A 238 -10.66 -11.98 0.89
C GLY A 238 -10.86 -10.45 0.84
N ALA A 239 -11.00 -9.79 1.99
CA ALA A 239 -11.10 -8.33 2.05
C ALA A 239 -9.83 -7.65 1.56
N HIS A 240 -9.99 -6.51 0.90
CA HIS A 240 -8.84 -5.69 0.52
C HIS A 240 -8.52 -4.77 1.69
N SER A 241 -7.22 -4.57 1.96
CA SER A 241 -6.74 -3.65 3.01
C SER A 241 -7.34 -3.88 4.41
N ALA A 242 -7.68 -5.12 4.74
CA ALA A 242 -8.05 -5.50 6.10
C ALA A 242 -6.96 -5.10 7.09
N THR A 243 -7.30 -4.97 8.37
CA THR A 243 -6.37 -4.55 9.42
C THR A 243 -5.14 -5.47 9.46
N ASP A 244 -3.96 -4.86 9.36
CA ASP A 244 -2.70 -5.58 9.37
C ASP A 244 -2.30 -5.98 10.80
N SER A 245 -1.36 -6.92 10.89
CA SER A 245 -0.69 -7.31 12.13
C SER A 245 0.83 -7.17 11.98
N LEU A 246 1.52 -6.91 13.09
CA LEU A 246 2.99 -6.85 13.15
C LEU A 246 3.52 -8.10 13.85
N HIS A 247 4.57 -8.68 13.29
CA HIS A 247 5.18 -9.92 13.77
C HIS A 247 6.70 -9.77 13.86
N ARG A 248 7.32 -10.66 14.64
CA ARG A 248 8.78 -10.80 14.70
C ARG A 248 9.22 -12.26 14.63
N ILE A 249 10.42 -12.47 14.12
CA ILE A 249 11.20 -13.71 14.24
C ILE A 249 12.47 -13.38 15.02
N ASP A 250 12.79 -14.21 16.00
CA ASP A 250 14.09 -14.22 16.65
C ASP A 250 15.15 -14.77 15.70
N TRP A 251 16.05 -13.90 15.23
CA TRP A 251 17.05 -14.25 14.24
C TRP A 251 18.23 -14.98 14.89
N PRO A 252 18.68 -16.12 14.32
CA PRO A 252 19.67 -16.96 14.96
C PRO A 252 21.05 -16.29 14.93
N THR A 253 21.62 -16.07 16.12
CA THR A 253 22.99 -15.54 16.27
C THR A 253 24.06 -16.48 15.71
N SER A 254 23.71 -17.75 15.47
CA SER A 254 24.59 -18.73 14.83
C SER A 254 24.67 -18.58 13.32
N GLY A 255 23.74 -17.83 12.70
CA GLY A 255 23.58 -17.70 11.24
C GLY A 255 23.05 -18.92 10.52
N LYS A 256 22.90 -20.05 11.23
CA LYS A 256 22.36 -21.27 10.65
C LYS A 256 20.85 -21.17 10.58
N LEU A 257 20.33 -21.18 9.35
CA LEU A 257 18.90 -21.21 9.12
C LEU A 257 18.34 -22.59 9.44
N GLY A 258 17.34 -22.63 10.33
CA GLY A 258 16.58 -23.85 10.61
C GLY A 258 15.53 -24.12 9.52
N PRO A 259 14.90 -25.31 9.53
CA PRO A 259 13.82 -25.64 8.59
C PRO A 259 12.53 -24.86 8.83
N SER A 260 12.37 -24.28 10.02
CA SER A 260 11.22 -23.50 10.46
C SER A 260 11.64 -22.47 11.51
N PHE A 261 10.94 -21.35 11.54
CA PHE A 261 11.08 -20.30 12.53
C PHE A 261 9.77 -20.10 13.29
N GLU A 262 9.88 -19.74 14.56
CA GLU A 262 8.72 -19.30 15.34
C GLU A 262 8.38 -17.86 14.98
N VAL A 263 7.12 -17.63 14.62
CA VAL A 263 6.58 -16.30 14.35
C VAL A 263 5.87 -15.83 15.60
N VAL A 264 6.34 -14.72 16.17
CA VAL A 264 5.77 -14.11 17.38
C VAL A 264 4.86 -12.96 16.98
N ASP A 265 3.59 -13.02 17.40
CA ASP A 265 2.62 -11.93 17.27
C ASP A 265 3.07 -10.74 18.15
N VAL A 266 3.38 -9.59 17.53
CA VAL A 266 3.76 -8.35 18.26
C VAL A 266 2.54 -7.44 18.42
N VAL A 267 1.88 -7.12 17.31
CA VAL A 267 0.63 -6.34 17.30
C VAL A 267 -0.43 -7.16 16.57
N PRO A 268 -1.42 -7.71 17.27
CA PRO A 268 -2.48 -8.49 16.64
C PRO A 268 -3.48 -7.60 15.89
N VAL A 269 -4.33 -8.24 15.09
CA VAL A 269 -5.47 -7.58 14.44
C VAL A 269 -6.44 -7.06 15.50
N VAL A 270 -6.80 -5.79 15.43
CA VAL A 270 -7.77 -5.18 16.34
C VAL A 270 -9.17 -5.26 15.73
N MET A 271 -10.05 -6.03 16.37
CA MET A 271 -11.41 -6.27 15.87
C MET A 271 -12.33 -5.07 16.04
N CYS A 272 -12.44 -4.55 17.26
CA CYS A 272 -13.40 -3.50 17.60
C CYS A 272 -12.82 -2.58 18.70
N PRO A 273 -12.09 -1.52 18.33
CA PRO A 273 -11.42 -0.63 19.29
C PRO A 273 -12.44 0.19 20.07
N GLU A 274 -12.25 0.41 21.37
CA GLU A 274 -13.05 1.40 22.11
C GLU A 274 -12.86 2.82 21.56
N ASP A 275 -13.76 3.74 21.90
CA ASP A 275 -13.70 5.11 21.35
C ASP A 275 -12.37 5.80 21.68
N GLY A 276 -11.68 6.27 20.64
CA GLY A 276 -10.35 6.87 20.77
C GLY A 276 -9.20 5.90 21.06
N ALA A 277 -9.45 4.59 21.15
CA ALA A 277 -8.41 3.57 21.33
C ALA A 277 -7.74 3.19 19.99
N PHE A 278 -6.61 2.49 20.07
CA PHE A 278 -5.83 2.07 18.90
C PHE A 278 -6.64 1.15 17.99
N PRO A 279 -6.91 1.52 16.72
CA PRO A 279 -7.82 0.77 15.86
C PRO A 279 -7.17 -0.40 15.13
N GLY A 280 -5.88 -0.64 15.36
CA GLY A 280 -5.08 -1.61 14.62
C GLY A 280 -4.12 -0.92 13.65
N LEU A 281 -3.28 -1.73 13.02
CA LEU A 281 -2.30 -1.24 12.06
C LEU A 281 -2.95 -1.11 10.68
N HIS A 282 -2.87 0.10 10.13
CA HIS A 282 -3.26 0.43 8.77
C HIS A 282 -2.12 1.24 8.18
N CYS A 283 -1.04 0.55 7.81
CA CYS A 283 0.21 1.14 7.37
C CYS A 283 0.43 0.87 5.88
N SER A 284 0.73 1.90 5.09
CA SER A 284 1.01 1.72 3.66
C SER A 284 2.46 1.32 3.37
N ASN A 285 3.40 1.57 4.30
CA ASN A 285 4.81 1.15 4.21
C ASN A 285 5.47 1.25 5.60
N ILE A 286 6.62 0.59 5.78
CA ILE A 286 7.55 0.77 6.91
C ILE A 286 8.83 1.40 6.37
N LEU A 287 9.38 2.39 7.07
CA LEU A 287 10.69 2.96 6.72
C LEU A 287 11.75 1.87 6.60
N SER A 288 12.76 2.06 5.74
CA SER A 288 13.87 1.10 5.61
C SER A 288 14.63 0.89 6.93
N ARG A 289 14.66 1.91 7.78
CA ARG A 289 15.26 1.90 9.12
C ARG A 289 14.26 2.51 10.12
N PRO A 290 13.28 1.73 10.62
CA PRO A 290 12.20 2.25 11.46
C PRO A 290 12.54 2.25 12.97
N TRP A 291 13.77 1.92 13.35
CA TRP A 291 14.16 1.64 14.74
C TRP A 291 14.65 2.88 15.48
N LEU A 292 14.27 2.98 16.75
CA LEU A 292 14.95 3.84 17.72
C LEU A 292 16.27 3.19 18.19
N SER A 293 17.06 3.94 18.94
CA SER A 293 18.41 3.54 19.37
C SER A 293 18.42 2.40 20.41
N ASP A 294 17.27 2.10 21.02
CA ASP A 294 17.10 0.97 21.94
C ASP A 294 17.14 -0.40 21.25
N GLY A 295 16.99 -0.44 19.91
CA GLY A 295 17.03 -1.65 19.10
C GLY A 295 15.78 -2.52 19.18
N HIS A 296 14.74 -2.10 19.89
CA HIS A 296 13.49 -2.87 20.04
C HIS A 296 12.21 -2.03 19.87
N THR A 297 12.31 -0.71 19.76
CA THR A 297 11.16 0.16 19.46
C THR A 297 11.18 0.58 17.99
N VAL A 298 10.05 0.41 17.31
CA VAL A 298 9.86 0.88 15.92
C VAL A 298 8.85 2.02 15.82
N VAL A 299 9.10 2.95 14.91
CA VAL A 299 8.20 4.07 14.61
C VAL A 299 7.51 3.85 13.28
N LEU A 300 6.18 3.98 13.29
CA LEU A 300 5.31 3.75 12.14
C LEU A 300 4.32 4.91 11.98
N SER A 301 3.77 5.05 10.77
CA SER A 301 2.57 5.87 10.51
C SER A 301 1.37 4.97 10.29
N SER A 302 0.31 5.17 11.05
CA SER A 302 -0.92 4.38 10.95
C SER A 302 -2.14 5.29 10.85
N ILE A 303 -3.15 4.85 10.11
CA ILE A 303 -4.46 5.50 10.09
C ILE A 303 -5.15 5.25 11.43
N TRP A 304 -5.67 6.33 12.02
CA TRP A 304 -6.45 6.32 13.25
C TRP A 304 -7.68 7.21 13.09
N GLY A 305 -8.83 6.59 12.84
CA GLY A 305 -10.02 7.28 12.35
C GLY A 305 -9.72 8.08 11.08
N SER A 306 -10.18 9.32 11.02
CA SER A 306 -9.94 10.21 9.87
C SER A 306 -8.58 10.94 9.92
N SER A 307 -7.56 10.42 10.60
CA SER A 307 -6.23 11.04 10.66
C SER A 307 -5.09 10.03 10.54
N LEU A 308 -3.92 10.47 10.05
CA LEU A 308 -2.67 9.73 10.22
C LEU A 308 -2.01 10.10 11.54
N ARG A 309 -1.48 9.10 12.25
CA ARG A 309 -0.77 9.23 13.53
C ARG A 309 0.58 8.56 13.45
N LEU A 310 1.55 9.15 14.14
CA LEU A 310 2.82 8.49 14.40
C LEU A 310 2.66 7.62 15.65
N VAL A 311 3.03 6.35 15.54
CA VAL A 311 2.99 5.40 16.64
C VAL A 311 4.35 4.77 16.86
N SER A 312 4.72 4.55 18.11
CA SER A 312 5.82 3.68 18.49
C SER A 312 5.27 2.30 18.88
N VAL A 313 6.00 1.26 18.51
CA VAL A 313 5.70 -0.14 18.88
C VAL A 313 6.95 -0.75 19.49
N ASP A 314 6.86 -1.18 20.75
CA ASP A 314 7.90 -2.00 21.37
C ASP A 314 7.70 -3.46 20.97
N VAL A 315 8.65 -4.01 20.22
CA VAL A 315 8.52 -5.34 19.62
C VAL A 315 8.66 -6.48 20.64
N LEU A 316 9.16 -6.18 21.84
CA LEU A 316 9.29 -7.17 22.92
C LEU A 316 8.00 -7.28 23.74
N SER A 317 7.38 -6.14 24.06
CA SER A 317 6.17 -6.08 24.88
C SER A 317 4.86 -6.05 24.08
N GLY A 318 4.92 -5.69 22.79
CA GLY A 318 3.75 -5.44 21.95
C GLY A 318 3.02 -4.13 22.26
N ASN A 319 3.58 -3.28 23.13
CA ASN A 319 2.95 -2.02 23.52
C ASN A 319 2.98 -1.01 22.36
N VAL A 320 1.83 -0.37 22.10
CA VAL A 320 1.66 0.65 21.06
C VAL A 320 1.36 1.99 21.70
N SER A 321 2.13 3.03 21.38
CA SER A 321 1.94 4.39 21.91
C SER A 321 1.90 5.43 20.81
N VAL A 322 1.06 6.45 20.96
CA VAL A 322 1.02 7.59 20.02
C VAL A 322 2.13 8.58 20.39
N ILE A 323 2.96 8.93 19.41
CA ILE A 323 4.08 9.88 19.61
C ILE A 323 3.83 11.24 18.94
N SER A 324 2.91 11.29 17.97
CA SER A 324 2.43 12.56 17.40
C SER A 324 1.56 13.33 18.42
N PRO A 325 1.52 14.68 18.38
CA PRO A 325 0.73 15.47 19.32
C PRO A 325 -0.77 15.13 19.32
N ASN A 326 -1.32 14.79 20.50
CA ASN A 326 -2.74 14.46 20.69
C ASN A 326 -3.69 15.67 20.61
N SER A 327 -3.17 16.90 20.69
CA SER A 327 -3.97 18.12 20.72
C SER A 327 -4.46 18.60 19.36
N SER A 328 -4.11 17.91 18.26
CA SER A 328 -4.44 18.34 16.89
C SER A 328 -5.10 17.24 16.07
N ASN A 329 -6.13 17.59 15.29
CA ASN A 329 -6.73 16.70 14.27
C ASN A 329 -5.89 16.63 12.98
N PHE A 330 -4.62 17.03 13.04
CA PHE A 330 -3.75 17.07 11.88
C PHE A 330 -3.29 15.65 11.56
N SER A 331 -2.97 15.39 10.30
CA SER A 331 -2.39 14.12 9.89
C SER A 331 -0.87 14.21 9.88
N TRP A 332 -0.22 13.24 10.52
CA TRP A 332 1.22 13.14 10.67
C TRP A 332 1.75 11.89 9.97
N ASN A 333 2.81 12.04 9.18
CA ASN A 333 3.47 10.93 8.49
C ASN A 333 4.98 11.00 8.71
N VAL A 334 5.59 9.86 9.01
CA VAL A 334 7.02 9.76 9.29
C VAL A 334 7.79 9.78 7.96
N LEU A 335 8.89 10.53 7.91
CA LEU A 335 9.74 10.63 6.73
C LEU A 335 11.09 9.93 6.93
N ALA A 336 11.71 10.10 8.09
CA ALA A 336 13.02 9.51 8.40
C ALA A 336 13.28 9.50 9.91
N LEU A 337 14.18 8.62 10.33
CA LEU A 337 14.75 8.57 11.68
C LEU A 337 16.27 8.74 11.62
N ASP A 338 16.83 9.37 12.65
CA ASP A 338 18.26 9.41 12.94
C ASP A 338 18.49 9.20 14.44
N GLY A 339 18.84 7.95 14.81
CA GLY A 339 18.78 7.48 16.18
C GLY A 339 17.37 7.64 16.75
N ASP A 340 17.24 8.46 17.79
CA ASP A 340 15.95 8.73 18.43
C ASP A 340 15.22 9.97 17.87
N ASN A 341 15.82 10.66 16.90
CA ASN A 341 15.25 11.85 16.30
C ASN A 341 14.39 11.49 15.10
N ILE A 342 13.27 12.19 14.94
CA ILE A 342 12.27 11.91 13.91
C ILE A 342 12.11 13.14 13.01
N ILE A 343 12.14 12.91 11.69
CA ILE A 343 11.60 13.86 10.73
C ILE A 343 10.22 13.38 10.30
N ALA A 344 9.23 14.25 10.44
CA ALA A 344 7.86 13.99 10.04
C ALA A 344 7.30 15.12 9.17
N VAL A 345 6.26 14.82 8.41
CA VAL A 345 5.41 15.82 7.75
C VAL A 345 4.05 15.86 8.45
N CYS A 346 3.58 17.07 8.71
CA CYS A 346 2.31 17.33 9.34
C CYS A 346 1.48 18.29 8.47
N SER A 347 0.19 18.00 8.31
CA SER A 347 -0.71 18.85 7.53
C SER A 347 -2.17 18.70 7.95
N SER A 348 -3.02 19.61 7.49
CA SER A 348 -4.47 19.56 7.66
C SER A 348 -5.17 19.81 6.31
N PRO A 349 -6.50 19.67 6.16
CA PRO A 349 -7.19 20.07 4.93
C PRO A 349 -7.03 21.57 4.60
N VAL A 350 -6.68 22.38 5.59
CA VAL A 350 -6.54 23.84 5.48
C VAL A 350 -5.11 24.34 5.78
N ASP A 351 -4.22 23.46 6.23
CA ASP A 351 -2.83 23.77 6.55
C ASP A 351 -1.88 23.03 5.62
N LEU A 352 -1.01 23.77 4.95
CA LEU A 352 -0.01 23.19 4.04
C LEU A 352 0.92 22.21 4.78
N PRO A 353 1.45 21.20 4.07
CA PRO A 353 2.45 20.30 4.64
C PRO A 353 3.66 21.04 5.21
N GLN A 354 3.95 20.79 6.47
CA GLN A 354 5.09 21.32 7.21
C GLN A 354 6.00 20.18 7.67
N ILE A 355 7.31 20.37 7.53
CA ILE A 355 8.30 19.44 8.08
C ILE A 355 8.48 19.75 9.56
N LYS A 356 8.47 18.70 10.38
CA LYS A 356 8.63 18.76 11.83
C LYS A 356 9.81 17.90 12.24
N TYR A 357 10.55 18.37 13.24
CA TYR A 357 11.63 17.64 13.89
C TYR A 357 11.18 17.23 15.30
N GLY A 358 11.11 15.93 15.55
CA GLY A 358 10.71 15.35 16.82
C GLY A 358 11.89 14.75 17.58
N TYR A 359 11.94 14.92 18.90
CA TYR A 359 12.92 14.26 19.76
C TYR A 359 12.29 13.89 21.12
N PRO A 360 12.73 12.80 21.76
CA PRO A 360 12.21 12.39 23.04
C PRO A 360 12.73 13.28 24.18
N ILE A 361 11.86 13.55 25.14
CA ILE A 361 12.12 14.22 26.41
C ILE A 361 11.78 13.23 27.52
N GLY A 362 12.82 12.71 28.15
CA GLY A 362 12.72 11.68 29.18
C GLY A 362 13.97 10.81 29.22
N LYS A 363 14.08 9.93 30.22
CA LYS A 363 15.24 9.02 30.36
C LYS A 363 15.06 7.68 29.62
N THR A 364 13.85 7.34 29.17
CA THR A 364 13.53 6.04 28.55
C THR A 364 12.60 6.23 27.35
N ALA A 365 12.74 5.39 26.31
CA ALA A 365 11.93 5.45 25.08
C ALA A 365 10.44 5.12 25.30
N VAL A 366 10.13 4.31 26.31
CA VAL A 366 8.78 3.80 26.59
C VAL A 366 7.86 4.85 27.24
N ASP A 367 8.43 5.80 28.02
CA ASP A 367 7.69 6.89 28.69
C ASP A 367 8.08 8.28 28.14
N ALA A 368 8.79 8.31 27.02
CA ALA A 368 9.28 9.55 26.43
C ALA A 368 8.10 10.45 26.02
N LYS A 369 8.04 11.65 26.58
CA LYS A 369 7.24 12.73 25.99
C LYS A 369 7.98 13.21 24.76
N TRP A 370 7.27 13.56 23.69
CA TRP A 370 7.90 14.03 22.45
C TRP A 370 7.71 15.53 22.31
N ASP A 371 8.81 16.25 22.09
CA ASP A 371 8.77 17.63 21.63
C ASP A 371 8.93 17.69 20.11
N TRP A 372 8.28 18.68 19.51
CA TRP A 372 8.22 18.86 18.07
C TRP A 372 8.55 20.31 17.70
N LEU A 373 9.58 20.47 16.88
CA LEU A 373 10.05 21.76 16.37
C LEU A 373 9.68 21.94 14.90
N ASP A 374 9.42 23.18 14.52
CA ASP A 374 9.26 23.56 13.13
C ASP A 374 10.61 23.53 12.40
N VAL A 375 10.66 22.78 11.30
CA VAL A 375 11.79 22.84 10.38
C VAL A 375 11.43 23.85 9.29
N SER A 376 12.33 24.81 9.07
CA SER A 376 12.18 25.78 7.98
C SER A 376 12.08 25.02 6.65
N SER A 377 10.89 25.05 6.03
CA SER A 377 10.64 24.24 4.82
C SER A 377 11.52 24.71 3.66
N PRO A 378 12.26 23.81 3.00
CA PRO A 378 13.05 24.14 1.81
C PRO A 378 12.19 24.27 0.54
N THR A 379 10.88 24.03 0.60
CA THR A 379 9.99 23.98 -0.58
C THR A 379 9.13 25.24 -0.72
N THR A 380 9.13 25.79 -1.93
CA THR A 380 8.35 26.90 -2.53
C THR A 380 7.46 27.75 -1.61
N LYS A 381 7.72 29.06 -1.59
CA LYS A 381 6.76 30.08 -1.11
C LYS A 381 5.41 29.88 -1.80
N CYS A 382 4.41 29.38 -1.08
CA CYS A 382 3.04 29.38 -1.55
C CYS A 382 2.61 30.84 -1.79
N PRO A 383 1.93 31.17 -2.91
CA PRO A 383 1.46 32.54 -3.14
C PRO A 383 0.61 33.03 -1.96
N GLU A 384 0.81 34.28 -1.54
CA GLU A 384 0.09 34.88 -0.40
C GLU A 384 -1.43 34.77 -0.53
N LYS A 385 -1.94 34.87 -1.78
CA LYS A 385 -3.36 34.67 -2.08
C LYS A 385 -3.86 33.28 -1.67
N ALA A 386 -3.09 32.23 -1.96
CA ALA A 386 -3.47 30.86 -1.60
C ALA A 386 -3.40 30.65 -0.08
N MET A 387 -2.38 31.20 0.58
CA MET A 387 -2.28 31.18 2.05
C MET A 387 -3.46 31.90 2.72
N SER A 388 -3.84 33.06 2.21
CA SER A 388 -4.98 33.85 2.72
C SER A 388 -6.30 33.11 2.54
N LEU A 389 -6.52 32.47 1.39
CA LEU A 389 -7.71 31.65 1.15
C LEU A 389 -7.77 30.48 2.13
N LEU A 390 -6.68 29.74 2.33
CA LEU A 390 -6.62 28.63 3.27
C LEU A 390 -6.80 29.07 4.73
N ALA A 391 -6.17 30.17 5.14
CA ALA A 391 -6.29 30.71 6.49
C ALA A 391 -7.74 31.10 6.85
N SER A 392 -8.57 31.40 5.85
CA SER A 392 -10.00 31.67 6.02
C SER A 392 -10.87 30.42 6.19
N GLN A 393 -10.31 29.23 5.99
CA GLN A 393 -11.01 27.96 6.14
C GLN A 393 -10.75 27.36 7.53
N GLU A 394 -11.66 26.49 7.95
CA GLU A 394 -11.54 25.63 9.11
C GLU A 394 -12.03 24.22 8.76
N PHE A 395 -11.70 23.26 9.62
CA PHE A 395 -12.19 21.89 9.48
C PHE A 395 -12.47 21.25 10.83
N ASN A 396 -13.35 20.26 10.82
CA ASN A 396 -13.63 19.41 11.98
C ASN A 396 -13.95 17.98 11.55
N ILE A 397 -13.65 17.02 12.43
CA ILE A 397 -14.07 15.62 12.26
C ILE A 397 -15.41 15.47 12.97
N MET A 398 -16.44 15.05 12.25
CA MET A 398 -17.78 14.80 12.76
C MET A 398 -17.99 13.30 12.96
N LYS A 399 -18.56 12.90 14.10
CA LYS A 399 -19.06 11.53 14.32
C LYS A 399 -20.51 11.46 13.85
N ILE A 400 -20.75 10.68 12.81
CA ILE A 400 -22.06 10.50 12.21
C ILE A 400 -22.70 9.23 12.80
N PRO A 401 -23.87 9.33 13.45
CA PRO A 401 -24.54 8.17 14.01
C PRO A 401 -25.03 7.24 12.90
N VAL A 402 -24.98 5.93 13.15
CA VAL A 402 -25.56 4.93 12.26
C VAL A 402 -27.09 4.93 12.44
N LYS A 403 -27.83 5.22 11.37
CA LYS A 403 -29.30 5.05 11.36
C LYS A 403 -29.64 3.56 11.37
N ASP A 404 -30.71 3.20 12.10
CA ASP A 404 -31.23 1.84 12.20
C ASP A 404 -30.17 0.79 12.59
N ALA A 405 -29.52 1.00 13.75
CA ALA A 405 -28.71 -0.03 14.40
C ALA A 405 -29.61 -1.20 14.84
N SER A 406 -30.06 -2.00 13.87
CA SER A 406 -30.80 -3.24 14.11
C SER A 406 -29.97 -4.18 14.99
N GLU A 407 -30.63 -5.11 15.69
CA GLU A 407 -29.98 -6.11 16.55
C GLU A 407 -28.94 -6.99 15.83
N ASN A 408 -28.88 -6.95 14.49
CA ASN A 408 -28.00 -7.79 13.67
C ASN A 408 -26.66 -7.15 13.28
N LEU A 409 -26.34 -5.92 13.72
CA LEU A 409 -25.02 -5.32 13.45
C LEU A 409 -23.97 -5.81 14.45
N THR A 410 -22.74 -6.02 13.98
CA THR A 410 -21.60 -6.24 14.88
C THR A 410 -21.34 -4.99 15.75
N LYS A 411 -20.62 -5.15 16.85
CA LYS A 411 -20.26 -4.03 17.73
C LYS A 411 -19.47 -2.96 16.97
N GLY A 412 -18.57 -3.36 16.05
CA GLY A 412 -17.87 -2.42 15.18
C GLY A 412 -18.80 -1.70 14.20
N ALA A 413 -19.74 -2.42 13.59
CA ALA A 413 -20.65 -1.86 12.57
C ALA A 413 -21.74 -0.93 13.11
N SER A 414 -22.00 -0.95 14.42
CA SER A 414 -22.96 -0.08 15.10
C SER A 414 -22.34 1.22 15.63
N LYS A 415 -21.00 1.35 15.59
CA LYS A 415 -20.31 2.56 16.01
C LYS A 415 -20.52 3.70 15.00
N PRO A 416 -20.53 4.97 15.47
CA PRO A 416 -20.51 6.11 14.57
C PRO A 416 -19.32 6.04 13.61
N PHE A 417 -19.56 6.37 12.35
CA PHE A 417 -18.49 6.59 11.37
C PHE A 417 -18.12 8.08 11.33
N GLU A 418 -17.07 8.45 10.62
CA GLU A 418 -16.59 9.83 10.59
C GLU A 418 -16.75 10.52 9.25
N ALA A 419 -16.93 11.84 9.29
CA ALA A 419 -16.80 12.70 8.13
C ALA A 419 -15.94 13.93 8.47
N ILE A 420 -15.06 14.32 7.56
CA ILE A 420 -14.30 15.57 7.68
C ILE A 420 -15.13 16.67 7.02
N TYR A 421 -15.51 17.68 7.78
CA TYR A 421 -16.20 18.86 7.28
C TYR A 421 -15.21 20.01 7.16
N VAL A 422 -15.16 20.64 5.99
CA VAL A 422 -14.33 21.83 5.71
C VAL A 422 -15.25 22.98 5.32
N SER A 423 -15.07 24.13 5.93
CA SER A 423 -15.90 25.31 5.68
C SER A 423 -15.13 26.62 5.88
N SER A 424 -15.71 27.73 5.41
CA SER A 424 -15.23 29.07 5.71
C SER A 424 -15.49 29.44 7.18
N LYS A 425 -14.50 30.04 7.86
CA LYS A 425 -14.63 30.60 9.22
C LYS A 425 -15.63 31.75 9.30
N SER A 426 -15.78 32.49 8.20
CA SER A 426 -16.67 33.65 8.12
C SER A 426 -17.84 33.34 7.19
N LYS A 427 -19.06 33.30 7.73
CA LYS A 427 -20.29 33.28 6.95
C LYS A 427 -20.51 34.66 6.31
N LYS A 428 -20.60 34.73 4.98
CA LYS A 428 -21.00 35.98 4.29
C LYS A 428 -22.52 36.10 4.30
N GLY A 429 -23.06 36.63 5.41
CA GLY A 429 -24.51 36.75 5.63
C GLY A 429 -25.16 35.43 6.05
N ASP A 430 -26.48 35.34 5.92
CA ASP A 430 -27.27 34.16 6.34
C ASP A 430 -27.28 33.02 5.31
N ALA A 431 -26.68 33.22 4.13
CA ALA A 431 -26.65 32.22 3.07
C ALA A 431 -25.60 31.14 3.34
N LEU A 432 -26.00 29.87 3.24
CA LEU A 432 -25.09 28.73 3.33
C LEU A 432 -24.34 28.53 1.99
N ASP A 433 -23.04 28.25 2.10
CA ASP A 433 -22.18 27.91 0.98
C ASP A 433 -22.64 26.58 0.34
N PRO A 434 -22.50 26.42 -1.00
CA PRO A 434 -22.79 25.14 -1.65
C PRO A 434 -21.90 24.03 -1.10
N LEU A 435 -22.47 22.84 -0.90
CA LEU A 435 -21.77 21.69 -0.34
C LEU A 435 -21.31 20.73 -1.45
N ILE A 436 -20.07 20.25 -1.39
CA ILE A 436 -19.62 19.10 -2.17
C ILE A 436 -19.37 17.93 -1.22
N VAL A 437 -20.09 16.83 -1.45
CA VAL A 437 -19.84 15.54 -0.79
C VAL A 437 -18.70 14.84 -1.52
N ILE A 438 -17.61 14.56 -0.83
CA ILE A 438 -16.40 13.94 -1.38
C ILE A 438 -16.33 12.48 -0.91
N LEU A 439 -16.20 11.56 -1.86
CA LEU A 439 -16.18 10.12 -1.61
C LEU A 439 -14.87 9.49 -2.10
N HIS A 440 -14.17 8.78 -1.20
CA HIS A 440 -12.93 8.09 -1.54
C HIS A 440 -13.18 6.79 -2.34
N GLY A 441 -12.13 6.31 -3.01
CA GLY A 441 -12.12 4.99 -3.65
C GLY A 441 -11.87 3.86 -2.65
N GLY A 442 -11.72 2.62 -3.12
CA GLY A 442 -11.52 1.45 -2.27
C GLY A 442 -12.47 0.31 -2.65
N PRO A 443 -13.44 -0.08 -1.80
CA PRO A 443 -14.03 0.71 -0.72
C PRO A 443 -13.22 0.79 0.57
N HIS A 444 -12.31 -0.16 0.76
CA HIS A 444 -11.43 -0.26 1.93
C HIS A 444 -10.24 0.69 1.83
N ALA A 445 -10.53 1.98 1.89
CA ALA A 445 -9.56 3.07 2.03
C ALA A 445 -10.09 4.08 3.06
N VAL A 446 -9.48 5.27 3.13
CA VAL A 446 -9.94 6.34 4.03
C VAL A 446 -9.54 7.70 3.47
N SER A 447 -10.36 8.71 3.72
CA SER A 447 -9.94 10.10 3.63
C SER A 447 -9.44 10.57 4.98
N VAL A 448 -8.16 10.93 5.05
CA VAL A 448 -7.56 11.50 6.25
C VAL A 448 -7.51 13.02 6.18
N THR A 449 -7.29 13.68 7.31
CA THR A 449 -7.13 15.13 7.43
C THR A 449 -5.85 15.66 6.79
N SER A 450 -5.12 14.91 5.96
CA SER A 450 -3.95 15.45 5.26
C SER A 450 -4.33 16.51 4.22
N PHE A 451 -3.42 17.43 3.96
CA PHE A 451 -3.61 18.44 2.91
C PHE A 451 -3.78 17.79 1.54
N SER A 452 -4.82 18.21 0.82
CA SER A 452 -5.10 17.78 -0.54
C SER A 452 -5.29 19.00 -1.43
N LYS A 453 -4.35 19.22 -2.35
CA LYS A 453 -4.39 20.38 -3.27
C LYS A 453 -5.71 20.48 -4.05
N PRO A 454 -6.31 19.40 -4.59
CA PRO A 454 -7.62 19.47 -5.23
C PRO A 454 -8.75 19.89 -4.29
N LEU A 455 -8.76 19.39 -3.04
CA LEU A 455 -9.82 19.74 -2.07
C LEU A 455 -9.66 21.17 -1.57
N ALA A 456 -8.42 21.59 -1.27
CA ALA A 456 -8.06 22.97 -0.96
C ALA A 456 -8.46 23.95 -2.08
N PHE A 457 -8.34 23.53 -3.34
CA PHE A 457 -8.83 24.33 -4.46
C PHE A 457 -10.35 24.48 -4.43
N LEU A 458 -11.11 23.39 -4.25
CA LEU A 458 -12.57 23.45 -4.17
C LEU A 458 -13.04 24.33 -3.01
N SER A 459 -12.48 24.18 -1.81
CA SER A 459 -12.85 25.03 -0.67
C SER A 459 -12.51 26.50 -0.91
N SER A 460 -11.39 26.78 -1.57
CA SER A 460 -11.01 28.16 -1.93
C SER A 460 -11.95 28.84 -2.95
N LEU A 461 -12.75 28.08 -3.68
CA LEU A 461 -13.79 28.60 -4.58
C LEU A 461 -15.09 28.95 -3.83
N GLY A 462 -15.17 28.69 -2.52
CA GLY A 462 -16.35 28.95 -1.69
C GLY A 462 -17.30 27.75 -1.55
N TYR A 463 -16.81 26.53 -1.76
CA TYR A 463 -17.57 25.31 -1.44
C TYR A 463 -17.24 24.83 -0.02
N SER A 464 -18.26 24.48 0.76
CA SER A 464 -18.06 23.58 1.89
C SER A 464 -17.82 22.17 1.38
N LEU A 465 -17.00 21.39 2.10
CA LEU A 465 -16.72 20.00 1.75
C LEU A 465 -17.19 19.08 2.88
N LEU A 466 -17.92 18.02 2.53
CA LEU A 466 -18.22 16.91 3.43
C LEU A 466 -17.53 15.67 2.90
N ILE A 467 -16.41 15.30 3.51
CA ILE A 467 -15.57 14.18 3.10
C ILE A 467 -15.94 12.98 3.96
N VAL A 468 -16.63 12.00 3.39
CA VAL A 468 -17.29 10.92 4.16
C VAL A 468 -16.44 9.67 4.17
N ASN A 469 -16.15 9.14 5.36
CA ASN A 469 -15.58 7.81 5.57
C ASN A 469 -16.71 6.87 6.00
N TYR A 470 -17.40 6.27 5.03
CA TYR A 470 -18.52 5.35 5.25
C TYR A 470 -18.05 4.04 5.90
N ARG A 471 -18.96 3.25 6.50
CA ARG A 471 -18.58 1.95 7.08
C ARG A 471 -17.99 1.04 6.01
N GLY A 472 -16.88 0.37 6.33
CA GLY A 472 -15.99 -0.27 5.37
C GLY A 472 -14.64 0.44 5.20
N SER A 473 -14.53 1.70 5.65
CA SER A 473 -13.29 2.48 5.63
C SER A 473 -12.25 1.99 6.65
N LEU A 474 -10.98 2.31 6.41
CA LEU A 474 -9.86 1.99 7.30
C LEU A 474 -9.84 2.88 8.55
N GLY A 475 -9.16 2.44 9.61
CA GLY A 475 -8.93 3.25 10.82
C GLY A 475 -10.00 3.11 11.91
N PHE A 476 -10.96 2.20 11.75
CA PHE A 476 -12.08 2.00 12.68
C PHE A 476 -12.16 0.57 13.26
N GLY A 477 -11.16 -0.28 12.98
CA GLY A 477 -11.11 -1.68 13.38
C GLY A 477 -11.67 -2.64 12.33
N GLU A 478 -11.27 -3.92 12.44
CA GLU A 478 -11.57 -4.96 11.45
C GLU A 478 -13.08 -5.23 11.32
N GLU A 479 -13.85 -5.23 12.42
CA GLU A 479 -15.30 -5.45 12.36
C GLU A 479 -16.05 -4.35 11.60
N ALA A 480 -15.57 -3.11 11.67
CA ALA A 480 -16.16 -1.99 10.94
C ALA A 480 -15.88 -2.14 9.43
N LEU A 481 -14.66 -2.55 9.07
CA LEU A 481 -14.25 -2.82 7.69
C LEU A 481 -15.06 -3.96 7.08
N GLN A 482 -15.12 -5.11 7.77
CA GLN A 482 -15.81 -6.32 7.35
C GLN A 482 -17.35 -6.19 7.35
N SER A 483 -17.89 -5.05 7.78
CA SER A 483 -19.33 -4.81 7.79
C SER A 483 -19.93 -4.50 6.41
N LEU A 484 -19.10 -3.99 5.49
CA LEU A 484 -19.49 -3.51 4.16
C LEU A 484 -19.58 -4.62 3.09
N PRO A 485 -18.65 -5.58 3.01
CA PRO A 485 -18.69 -6.63 1.99
C PRO A 485 -20.05 -7.36 1.96
N GLY A 486 -20.57 -7.60 0.75
CA GLY A 486 -21.92 -8.11 0.53
C GLY A 486 -23.03 -7.06 0.60
N LYS A 487 -22.72 -5.81 1.00
CA LYS A 487 -23.69 -4.71 1.18
C LYS A 487 -23.29 -3.43 0.43
N VAL A 488 -22.27 -3.46 -0.42
CA VAL A 488 -21.94 -2.33 -1.30
C VAL A 488 -23.14 -1.88 -2.13
N GLY A 489 -23.24 -0.58 -2.38
CA GLY A 489 -24.36 0.03 -3.09
C GLY A 489 -25.64 0.14 -2.26
N SER A 490 -25.60 -0.24 -0.97
CA SER A 490 -26.73 -0.10 -0.05
C SER A 490 -26.31 0.49 1.29
N GLN A 491 -25.39 -0.15 2.00
CA GLN A 491 -24.93 0.31 3.32
C GLN A 491 -24.15 1.62 3.23
N ASP A 492 -23.13 1.63 2.37
CA ASP A 492 -22.30 2.79 2.06
C ASP A 492 -23.11 3.95 1.43
N VAL A 493 -24.10 3.65 0.58
CA VAL A 493 -25.05 4.66 0.08
C VAL A 493 -25.87 5.28 1.23
N SER A 494 -26.41 4.45 2.13
CA SER A 494 -27.18 4.89 3.30
C SER A 494 -26.33 5.73 4.26
N ASP A 495 -25.07 5.35 4.48
CA ASP A 495 -24.13 6.09 5.31
C ASP A 495 -23.85 7.49 4.72
N VAL A 496 -23.63 7.59 3.40
CA VAL A 496 -23.44 8.90 2.75
C VAL A 496 -24.68 9.78 2.87
N LEU A 497 -25.87 9.25 2.61
CA LEU A 497 -27.12 10.00 2.76
C LEU A 497 -27.36 10.44 4.22
N THR A 498 -26.98 9.59 5.17
CA THR A 498 -27.05 9.91 6.60
C THR A 498 -26.11 11.04 6.98
N ALA A 499 -24.88 11.06 6.46
CA ALA A 499 -23.94 12.16 6.68
C ALA A 499 -24.44 13.48 6.07
N VAL A 500 -25.04 13.43 4.87
CA VAL A 500 -25.66 14.59 4.22
C VAL A 500 -26.82 15.13 5.06
N ASP A 501 -27.76 14.27 5.46
CA ASP A 501 -28.87 14.68 6.31
C ASP A 501 -28.39 15.24 7.65
N HIS A 502 -27.31 14.69 8.21
CA HIS A 502 -26.72 15.17 9.47
C HIS A 502 -26.29 16.62 9.36
N VAL A 503 -25.53 17.00 8.34
CA VAL A 503 -25.08 18.40 8.16
C VAL A 503 -26.22 19.34 7.78
N ILE A 504 -27.25 18.88 7.06
CA ILE A 504 -28.47 19.66 6.80
C ILE A 504 -29.19 19.95 8.12
N ASN A 505 -29.40 18.95 8.96
CA ASN A 505 -30.09 19.09 10.25
C ASN A 505 -29.34 19.98 11.24
N MET A 506 -28.00 20.06 11.13
CA MET A 506 -27.18 21.00 11.89
C MET A 506 -27.22 22.44 11.35
N GLY A 507 -27.91 22.69 10.22
CA GLY A 507 -27.93 24.00 9.57
C GLY A 507 -26.59 24.38 8.92
N LEU A 508 -25.80 23.39 8.54
CA LEU A 508 -24.50 23.57 7.88
C LEU A 508 -24.58 23.47 6.36
N ALA A 509 -25.65 22.88 5.81
CA ALA A 509 -25.84 22.70 4.38
C ALA A 509 -27.26 23.07 3.92
N ASP A 510 -27.35 23.70 2.75
CA ASP A 510 -28.60 23.94 2.04
C ASP A 510 -28.92 22.74 1.15
N SER A 511 -30.05 22.07 1.43
CA SER A 511 -30.49 20.87 0.70
C SER A 511 -30.64 21.06 -0.82
N SER A 512 -30.78 22.30 -1.29
CA SER A 512 -30.90 22.63 -2.72
C SER A 512 -29.56 22.84 -3.43
N LYS A 513 -28.44 22.86 -2.69
CA LYS A 513 -27.10 23.21 -3.21
C LYS A 513 -26.04 22.16 -2.87
N ILE A 514 -26.38 20.90 -3.05
CA ILE A 514 -25.48 19.78 -2.76
C ILE A 514 -25.00 19.14 -4.06
N ALA A 515 -23.69 19.03 -4.22
CA ALA A 515 -23.07 18.23 -5.26
C ALA A 515 -22.38 16.99 -4.66
N VAL A 516 -22.14 15.96 -5.46
CA VAL A 516 -21.38 14.77 -5.06
C VAL A 516 -20.25 14.49 -6.04
N LEU A 517 -19.08 14.13 -5.52
CA LEU A 517 -17.90 13.82 -6.30
C LEU A 517 -17.14 12.64 -5.69
N GLY A 518 -16.79 11.66 -6.52
CA GLY A 518 -16.00 10.51 -6.09
C GLY A 518 -15.28 9.80 -7.23
N GLY A 519 -14.23 9.06 -6.87
CA GLY A 519 -13.41 8.29 -7.81
C GLY A 519 -13.35 6.79 -7.48
N SER A 520 -13.23 5.91 -8.47
CA SER A 520 -13.22 4.44 -8.27
C SER A 520 -14.48 3.99 -7.52
N HIS A 521 -14.38 3.35 -6.34
CA HIS A 521 -15.55 3.05 -5.48
C HIS A 521 -16.36 4.32 -5.12
N GLY A 522 -15.72 5.47 -4.93
CA GLY A 522 -16.42 6.74 -4.75
C GLY A 522 -17.21 7.16 -5.99
N GLY A 523 -16.77 6.75 -7.19
CA GLY A 523 -17.52 6.90 -8.43
C GLY A 523 -18.68 5.91 -8.55
N PHE A 524 -18.49 4.67 -8.10
CA PHE A 524 -19.56 3.68 -7.91
C PHE A 524 -20.65 4.22 -6.96
N LEU A 525 -20.25 4.81 -5.83
CA LEU A 525 -21.17 5.47 -4.91
C LEU A 525 -21.85 6.68 -5.52
N THR A 526 -21.10 7.55 -6.21
CA THR A 526 -21.66 8.73 -6.89
C THR A 526 -22.77 8.33 -7.86
N THR A 527 -22.56 7.27 -8.65
CA THR A 527 -23.56 6.76 -9.61
C THR A 527 -24.73 6.05 -8.95
N HIS A 528 -24.52 5.34 -7.83
CA HIS A 528 -25.60 4.82 -7.00
C HIS A 528 -26.46 5.93 -6.40
N LEU A 529 -25.85 6.97 -5.85
CA LEU A 529 -26.52 8.07 -5.17
C LEU A 529 -27.48 8.82 -6.11
N ILE A 530 -27.08 9.12 -7.35
CA ILE A 530 -27.97 9.77 -8.33
C ILE A 530 -29.09 8.87 -8.83
N GLY A 531 -28.93 7.54 -8.76
CA GLY A 531 -30.00 6.59 -9.12
C GLY A 531 -30.96 6.29 -7.96
N GLN A 532 -30.47 6.30 -6.72
CA GLN A 532 -31.25 5.94 -5.53
C GLN A 532 -31.85 7.15 -4.82
N ALA A 533 -31.23 8.32 -4.93
CA ALA A 533 -31.68 9.59 -4.37
C ALA A 533 -31.60 10.73 -5.43
N PRO A 534 -32.34 10.62 -6.55
CA PRO A 534 -32.19 11.51 -7.71
C PRO A 534 -32.47 12.99 -7.41
N ASP A 535 -33.22 13.30 -6.35
CA ASP A 535 -33.57 14.68 -5.99
C ASP A 535 -32.65 15.29 -4.92
N LYS A 536 -31.64 14.55 -4.43
CA LYS A 536 -30.73 15.03 -3.35
C LYS A 536 -29.56 15.87 -3.85
N PHE A 537 -29.16 15.72 -5.11
CA PHE A 537 -27.92 16.31 -5.64
C PHE A 537 -28.21 17.19 -6.86
N ALA A 538 -27.79 18.45 -6.78
CA ALA A 538 -27.86 19.41 -7.88
C ALA A 538 -26.82 19.13 -8.98
N ALA A 539 -25.72 18.45 -8.63
CA ALA A 539 -24.69 18.02 -9.58
C ALA A 539 -23.95 16.78 -9.09
N ALA A 540 -23.45 15.97 -10.02
CA ALA A 540 -22.65 14.79 -9.72
C ALA A 540 -21.46 14.65 -10.67
N ALA A 541 -20.30 14.24 -10.13
CA ALA A 541 -19.09 14.00 -10.91
C ALA A 541 -18.43 12.69 -10.48
N ALA A 542 -18.51 11.67 -11.34
CA ALA A 542 -17.92 10.36 -11.10
C ALA A 542 -16.64 10.19 -11.92
N ARG A 543 -15.52 9.83 -11.27
CA ARG A 543 -14.21 9.60 -11.90
C ARG A 543 -13.87 8.11 -11.90
N ASN A 544 -13.52 7.56 -13.07
CA ASN A 544 -13.20 6.13 -13.21
C ASN A 544 -14.21 5.20 -12.48
N PRO A 545 -15.54 5.43 -12.62
CA PRO A 545 -16.53 4.70 -11.83
C PRO A 545 -16.67 3.25 -12.26
N VAL A 546 -16.97 2.39 -11.30
CA VAL A 546 -17.57 1.09 -11.58
C VAL A 546 -19.09 1.27 -11.66
N CYS A 547 -19.67 1.15 -12.85
CA CYS A 547 -21.13 1.30 -13.05
C CYS A 547 -21.86 -0.04 -13.19
N ASN A 548 -21.13 -1.11 -13.54
CA ASN A 548 -21.67 -2.43 -13.83
C ASN A 548 -20.65 -3.52 -13.46
N LEU A 549 -20.81 -4.13 -12.29
CA LEU A 549 -19.97 -5.23 -11.80
C LEU A 549 -20.07 -6.48 -12.70
N ALA A 550 -21.24 -6.74 -13.29
CA ALA A 550 -21.43 -7.89 -14.19
C ALA A 550 -20.64 -7.75 -15.50
N LEU A 551 -20.32 -6.51 -15.90
CA LEU A 551 -19.37 -6.25 -16.98
C LEU A 551 -17.93 -6.26 -16.46
N MET A 552 -17.68 -5.59 -15.33
CA MET A 552 -16.34 -5.42 -14.75
C MET A 552 -15.62 -6.76 -14.53
N ILE A 553 -16.33 -7.78 -14.04
CA ILE A 553 -15.74 -9.09 -13.74
C ILE A 553 -14.97 -9.71 -14.93
N GLY A 554 -15.41 -9.44 -16.16
CA GLY A 554 -14.77 -9.96 -17.37
C GLY A 554 -13.63 -9.11 -17.92
N THR A 555 -13.42 -7.89 -17.40
CA THR A 555 -12.44 -6.92 -17.93
C THR A 555 -11.42 -6.44 -16.91
N THR A 556 -11.63 -6.73 -15.63
CA THR A 556 -10.73 -6.31 -14.55
C THR A 556 -9.61 -7.33 -14.30
N ASP A 557 -8.49 -6.81 -13.83
CA ASP A 557 -7.33 -7.52 -13.28
C ASP A 557 -7.52 -7.96 -11.82
N ILE A 558 -8.60 -7.54 -11.17
CA ILE A 558 -8.97 -7.91 -9.78
C ILE A 558 -10.39 -8.52 -9.69
N PRO A 559 -10.68 -9.59 -10.44
CA PRO A 559 -12.04 -10.15 -10.52
C PRO A 559 -12.54 -10.70 -9.18
N ASP A 560 -11.64 -11.11 -8.30
CA ASP A 560 -11.91 -11.57 -6.94
C ASP A 560 -12.60 -10.49 -6.08
N TRP A 561 -12.27 -9.22 -6.33
CA TRP A 561 -12.93 -8.09 -5.69
C TRP A 561 -14.44 -8.07 -5.94
N CYS A 562 -14.87 -8.32 -7.18
CA CYS A 562 -16.30 -8.32 -7.53
C CYS A 562 -17.06 -9.38 -6.72
N TYR A 563 -16.46 -10.55 -6.53
CA TYR A 563 -17.04 -11.61 -5.72
C TYR A 563 -17.10 -11.22 -4.25
N PHE A 564 -16.00 -10.72 -3.69
CA PHE A 564 -15.94 -10.35 -2.28
C PHE A 564 -16.94 -9.24 -1.94
N GLU A 565 -17.00 -8.17 -2.72
CA GLU A 565 -17.93 -7.08 -2.43
C GLU A 565 -19.41 -7.46 -2.66
N ALA A 566 -19.69 -8.35 -3.60
CA ALA A 566 -21.08 -8.75 -3.89
C ALA A 566 -21.63 -9.85 -2.97
N TYR A 567 -20.77 -10.73 -2.46
CA TYR A 567 -21.13 -11.91 -1.65
C TYR A 567 -20.62 -11.84 -0.20
N GLY A 568 -19.78 -10.86 0.15
CA GLY A 568 -19.18 -10.76 1.47
C GLY A 568 -18.22 -11.91 1.75
N SER A 569 -18.31 -12.49 2.96
CA SER A 569 -17.43 -13.59 3.40
C SER A 569 -17.51 -14.87 2.54
N GLU A 570 -18.59 -15.06 1.78
CA GLU A 570 -18.71 -16.17 0.81
C GLU A 570 -18.01 -15.87 -0.52
N GLY A 571 -17.56 -14.64 -0.78
CA GLY A 571 -17.01 -14.24 -2.07
C GLY A 571 -15.79 -15.05 -2.47
N LYS A 572 -14.88 -15.31 -1.52
CA LYS A 572 -13.66 -16.09 -1.76
C LYS A 572 -13.94 -17.54 -2.18
N SER A 573 -14.93 -18.20 -1.56
CA SER A 573 -15.29 -19.58 -1.91
C SER A 573 -16.14 -19.67 -3.19
N ARG A 574 -16.80 -18.58 -3.58
CA ARG A 574 -17.59 -18.48 -4.82
C ARG A 574 -16.78 -18.03 -6.03
N PHE A 575 -15.54 -17.57 -5.83
CA PHE A 575 -14.70 -17.08 -6.92
C PHE A 575 -14.50 -18.16 -7.99
N THR A 576 -14.77 -17.78 -9.24
CA THR A 576 -14.52 -18.62 -10.42
C THR A 576 -14.05 -17.74 -11.56
N GLU A 577 -13.18 -18.27 -12.42
CA GLU A 577 -12.73 -17.54 -13.61
C GLU A 577 -13.85 -17.28 -14.62
N SER A 578 -14.88 -18.11 -14.61
CA SER A 578 -16.05 -18.01 -15.50
C SER A 578 -17.32 -17.87 -14.66
N PRO A 579 -17.82 -16.64 -14.41
CA PRO A 579 -19.00 -16.42 -13.57
C PRO A 579 -20.26 -17.08 -14.15
N SER A 580 -21.09 -17.69 -13.29
CA SER A 580 -22.38 -18.26 -13.67
C SER A 580 -23.43 -17.16 -13.91
N VAL A 581 -24.60 -17.54 -14.44
CA VAL A 581 -25.73 -16.61 -14.61
C VAL A 581 -26.17 -16.03 -13.25
N GLU A 582 -26.14 -16.84 -12.20
CA GLU A 582 -26.45 -16.41 -10.83
C GLU A 582 -25.41 -15.41 -10.32
N HIS A 583 -24.12 -15.63 -10.60
CA HIS A 583 -23.05 -14.66 -10.28
C HIS A 583 -23.29 -13.32 -10.98
N LEU A 584 -23.53 -13.34 -12.29
CA LEU A 584 -23.80 -12.15 -13.08
C LEU A 584 -25.06 -11.40 -12.60
N ALA A 585 -26.12 -12.14 -12.23
CA ALA A 585 -27.34 -11.55 -11.68
C ALA A 585 -27.08 -10.86 -10.33
N GLN A 586 -26.28 -11.47 -9.45
CA GLN A 586 -25.88 -10.84 -8.18
C GLN A 586 -25.02 -9.60 -8.42
N PHE A 587 -24.02 -9.66 -9.30
CA PHE A 587 -23.21 -8.50 -9.63
C PHE A 587 -24.06 -7.35 -10.19
N HIS A 588 -25.01 -7.66 -11.08
CA HIS A 588 -25.96 -6.68 -11.59
C HIS A 588 -26.83 -6.08 -10.48
N SER A 589 -27.33 -6.88 -9.54
CA SER A 589 -28.16 -6.39 -8.42
C SER A 589 -27.43 -5.43 -7.49
N LYS A 590 -26.10 -5.56 -7.37
CA LYS A 590 -25.22 -4.65 -6.62
C LYS A 590 -24.74 -3.43 -7.41
N SER A 591 -25.01 -3.38 -8.71
CA SER A 591 -24.48 -2.36 -9.60
C SER A 591 -25.34 -1.10 -9.68
N PRO A 592 -24.75 0.10 -9.82
CA PRO A 592 -25.48 1.34 -10.05
C PRO A 592 -26.43 1.29 -11.24
N ILE A 593 -26.06 0.55 -12.30
CA ILE A 593 -26.87 0.41 -13.51
C ILE A 593 -28.27 -0.19 -13.25
N SER A 594 -28.44 -0.94 -12.15
CA SER A 594 -29.75 -1.46 -11.74
C SER A 594 -30.76 -0.36 -11.33
N HIS A 595 -30.26 0.87 -11.12
CA HIS A 595 -31.06 2.05 -10.79
C HIS A 595 -31.09 3.10 -11.90
N ILE A 596 -30.55 2.80 -13.08
CA ILE A 596 -30.42 3.78 -14.17
C ILE A 596 -31.75 4.42 -14.58
N SER A 597 -32.85 3.66 -14.52
CA SER A 597 -34.20 4.15 -14.86
C SER A 597 -34.75 5.19 -13.88
N LYS A 598 -34.14 5.34 -12.70
CA LYS A 598 -34.55 6.31 -11.67
C LYS A 598 -33.75 7.61 -11.74
N VAL A 599 -32.63 7.63 -12.47
CA VAL A 599 -31.78 8.81 -12.62
C VAL A 599 -32.58 9.91 -13.31
N ARG A 600 -32.55 11.12 -12.75
CA ARG A 600 -33.18 12.31 -13.34
C ARG A 600 -32.09 13.26 -13.84
N PHE A 601 -32.21 13.70 -15.08
CA PHE A 601 -31.42 14.81 -15.60
C PHE A 601 -32.23 16.08 -15.45
N SER A 602 -31.67 17.08 -14.77
CA SER A 602 -32.27 18.40 -14.56
C SER A 602 -32.31 19.22 -15.85
#